data_AF-A0A815AAU2-F1
#
_entry.id   AF-A0A815AAU2-F1
#
_cell.length_a   1.000
_cell.length_b   1.000
_cell.length_c   1.000
_cell.angle_alpha   90.00
_cell.angle_beta   90.00
_cell.angle_gamma   90.00
#
_symmetry.space_group_name_H-M   'P 1'
#
loop_
_entity.id
_entity.type
_entity.pdbx_description
1 polymer ?
#
loop_
_entity_poly.entity_id
_entity_poly.type
_entity_poly.pdbx_seq_one_letter_code
_entity_poly.pdbx_strand_id
1 'polypeptide(L)'
;MKDYINRGVQGIITNRIALAKRVAVSMGVTMANVSTPIPTSKFSTPPVDKCDCDYHKGGCTISWPAPSKKACKCRYKDLMWTCEGSLVDCHVSLPKCLNPDASKEACQLGQGDCDGY
;
A
#
# COMPACT_ATOMS: atom_id res chain seq x y z
N MET A 1 1.02 5.62 -17.07
CA MET A 1 2.29 6.40 -17.02
C MET A 1 2.05 7.84 -16.61
N LYS A 2 1.23 8.64 -17.32
CA LYS A 2 0.92 10.02 -16.90
C LYS A 2 0.40 10.13 -15.46
N ASP A 3 -0.56 9.28 -15.10
CA ASP A 3 -1.11 9.21 -13.74
C ASP A 3 -0.03 8.92 -12.69
N TYR A 4 0.84 7.92 -12.91
CA TYR A 4 1.97 7.64 -12.02
C TYR A 4 2.93 8.83 -11.88
N ILE A 5 3.26 9.51 -12.98
CA ILE A 5 4.12 10.71 -12.95
C ILE A 5 3.45 11.83 -12.14
N ASN A 6 2.15 12.06 -12.31
CA ASN A 6 1.39 13.05 -11.54
C ASN A 6 1.33 12.73 -10.04
N ARG A 7 1.42 11.45 -9.67
CA ARG A 7 1.53 11.00 -8.28
C ARG A 7 2.94 11.17 -7.68
N GLY A 8 3.91 11.64 -8.47
CA GLY A 8 5.27 11.92 -8.00
C GLY A 8 6.16 10.69 -7.85
N VAL A 9 5.87 9.58 -8.56
CA VAL A 9 6.75 8.40 -8.51
C VAL A 9 8.12 8.73 -9.11
N GLN A 10 9.18 8.19 -8.50
CA GLN A 10 10.56 8.40 -8.93
C GLN A 10 11.09 7.29 -9.85
N GLY A 11 10.31 6.22 -10.07
CA GLY A 11 10.69 5.11 -10.93
C GLY A 11 9.49 4.42 -11.57
N ILE A 12 9.64 4.00 -12.84
CA ILE A 12 8.65 3.22 -13.60
C ILE A 12 9.41 2.11 -14.34
N ILE A 13 9.11 0.85 -14.04
CA ILE A 13 9.65 -0.32 -14.75
C ILE A 13 8.64 -0.73 -15.82
N THR A 14 9.05 -0.79 -17.09
CA THR A 14 8.14 -1.13 -18.19
C THR A 14 8.87 -1.73 -19.39
N ASN A 15 8.19 -2.62 -20.12
CA ASN A 15 8.61 -3.10 -21.43
C ASN A 15 8.25 -2.16 -22.59
N ARG A 16 7.54 -1.05 -22.33
CA ARG A 16 7.14 -0.05 -23.34
C ARG A 16 8.07 1.18 -23.34
N ILE A 17 9.37 0.96 -23.48
CA ILE A 17 10.43 1.97 -23.27
C ILE A 17 10.25 3.20 -24.17
N ALA A 18 9.96 3.02 -25.46
CA ALA A 18 9.76 4.13 -26.38
C ALA A 18 8.56 5.00 -26.00
N LEU A 19 7.48 4.38 -25.52
CA LEU A 19 6.29 5.08 -25.05
C LEU A 19 6.58 5.82 -23.74
N ALA A 20 7.33 5.20 -22.81
CA ALA A 20 7.73 5.84 -21.55
C ALA A 20 8.55 7.10 -21.79
N LYS A 21 9.55 7.04 -22.69
CA LYS A 21 10.36 8.19 -23.09
C LYS A 21 9.51 9.32 -23.67
N ARG A 22 8.58 9.01 -24.58
CA ARG A 22 7.66 10.01 -25.17
C ARG A 22 6.80 10.69 -24.11
N VAL A 23 6.21 9.90 -23.20
CA VAL A 23 5.36 10.43 -22.13
C VAL A 23 6.18 11.31 -21.17
N ALA A 24 7.36 10.86 -20.73
CA ALA A 24 8.23 11.63 -19.84
C ALA A 24 8.61 12.99 -20.45
N VAL A 25 9.09 13.00 -21.70
CA VAL A 25 9.43 14.24 -22.42
C VAL A 25 8.21 15.14 -22.60
N SER A 26 7.04 14.59 -22.94
CA SER A 26 5.80 15.37 -23.08
C SER A 26 5.32 16.03 -21.79
N MET A 27 5.77 15.53 -20.63
CA MET A 27 5.44 16.04 -19.30
C MET A 27 6.59 16.87 -18.69
N GLY A 28 7.63 17.20 -19.47
CA GLY A 28 8.78 17.96 -18.97
C GLY A 28 9.64 17.19 -17.96
N VAL A 29 9.54 15.86 -17.94
CA VAL A 29 10.30 15.00 -17.02
C VAL A 29 11.62 14.57 -17.68
N THR A 30 12.72 14.95 -17.04
CA THR A 30 14.06 14.46 -17.40
C THR A 30 14.26 13.06 -16.83
N MET A 31 14.58 12.09 -17.69
CA MET A 31 14.85 10.72 -17.24
C MET A 31 16.27 10.58 -16.68
N ALA A 32 16.39 9.79 -15.62
CA ALA A 32 17.68 9.38 -15.06
C ALA A 32 18.54 8.62 -16.09
N ASN A 33 19.86 8.73 -15.94
CA ASN A 33 20.84 7.97 -16.71
C ASN A 33 21.54 6.92 -15.82
N VAL A 34 22.45 6.12 -16.40
CA VAL A 34 23.16 5.04 -15.69
C VAL A 34 24.01 5.51 -14.51
N SER A 35 24.39 6.78 -14.46
CA SER A 35 25.16 7.39 -13.37
C SER A 35 24.29 8.04 -12.30
N THR A 36 22.98 8.11 -12.53
CA THR A 36 22.04 8.71 -11.57
C THR A 36 21.78 7.72 -10.44
N PRO A 37 22.09 8.07 -9.17
CA PRO A 37 21.77 7.21 -8.04
C PRO A 37 20.26 6.96 -7.97
N ILE A 38 19.87 5.68 -7.90
CA ILE A 38 18.47 5.30 -7.71
C ILE A 38 18.19 5.34 -6.20
N PRO A 39 17.34 6.26 -5.71
CA PRO A 39 16.98 6.27 -4.30
C PRO A 39 16.28 4.96 -3.95
N THR A 40 16.70 4.31 -2.87
CA THR A 40 15.93 3.20 -2.30
C THR A 40 14.64 3.75 -1.71
N SER A 41 13.49 3.28 -2.20
CA SER A 41 12.23 3.63 -1.58
C SER A 41 12.20 3.03 -0.17
N LYS A 42 12.00 3.88 0.83
CA LYS A 42 11.67 3.46 2.20
C LYS A 42 10.15 3.31 2.39
N PHE A 43 9.36 3.64 1.37
CA PHE A 43 7.91 3.78 1.50
C PHE A 43 7.18 3.01 0.39
N SER A 44 6.38 2.02 0.78
CA SER A 44 5.40 1.39 -0.10
C SER A 44 4.13 2.24 -0.02
N THR A 45 3.76 2.91 -1.12
CA THR A 45 2.45 3.58 -1.19
C THR A 45 1.35 2.53 -1.18
N PRO A 46 0.44 2.54 -0.19
CA PRO A 46 -0.66 1.59 -0.16
C PRO A 46 -1.53 1.77 -1.41
N PRO A 47 -1.93 0.68 -2.06
CA PRO A 47 -2.95 0.73 -3.09
C PRO A 47 -4.26 1.31 -2.52
N VAL A 48 -4.89 2.20 -3.29
CA VAL A 48 -6.01 3.05 -2.83
C VAL A 48 -7.29 2.27 -2.52
N ASP A 49 -7.34 1.00 -2.94
CA ASP A 49 -8.52 0.14 -2.95
C ASP A 49 -8.31 -1.18 -2.20
N LYS A 50 -7.16 -1.38 -1.55
CA LYS A 50 -6.94 -2.57 -0.72
C LYS A 50 -6.06 -2.27 0.50
N CYS A 51 -6.13 -3.17 1.47
CA CYS A 51 -5.17 -3.30 2.55
C CYS A 51 -4.64 -4.75 2.53
N ASP A 52 -3.58 -5.03 3.28
CA ASP A 52 -2.99 -6.38 3.32
C ASP A 52 -2.53 -6.77 4.71
N CYS A 53 -2.47 -8.08 4.97
CA CYS A 53 -2.14 -8.63 6.26
C CYS A 53 -1.18 -9.82 6.14
N ASP A 54 -0.14 -9.84 6.98
CA ASP A 54 0.81 -10.94 7.04
C ASP A 54 0.41 -11.93 8.15
N TYR A 55 0.68 -13.21 7.90
CA TYR A 55 0.50 -14.25 8.91
C TYR A 55 1.67 -14.29 9.88
N HIS A 56 1.34 -14.31 11.18
CA HIS A 56 2.27 -14.60 12.26
C HIS A 56 1.72 -15.74 13.13
N LYS A 57 2.61 -16.42 13.86
CA LYS A 57 2.19 -17.52 14.74
C LYS A 57 1.22 -16.97 15.81
N GLY A 58 -0.07 -17.28 15.65
CA GLY A 58 -1.14 -16.82 16.55
C GLY A 58 -2.22 -15.98 15.89
N GLY A 59 -2.00 -15.43 14.69
CA GLY A 59 -3.00 -14.63 13.98
C GLY A 59 -2.39 -13.76 12.88
N CYS A 60 -3.04 -12.62 12.59
CA CYS A 60 -2.59 -11.72 11.54
C CYS A 60 -2.04 -10.39 12.08
N THR A 61 -1.13 -9.78 11.33
CA THR A 61 -0.73 -8.37 11.48
C THR A 61 -1.05 -7.61 10.19
N ILE A 62 -1.28 -6.31 10.27
CA ILE A 62 -1.43 -5.49 9.07
C ILE A 62 -0.03 -5.25 8.50
N SER A 63 0.20 -5.71 7.28
CA SER A 63 1.41 -5.39 6.54
C SER A 63 1.21 -4.11 5.72
N TRP A 64 0.01 -3.89 5.18
CA TRP A 64 -0.37 -2.66 4.49
C TRP A 64 -1.63 -2.01 5.08
N PRO A 65 -1.52 -0.79 5.63
CA PRO A 65 -2.66 -0.06 6.19
C PRO A 65 -3.77 0.20 5.17
N ALA A 66 -4.99 0.38 5.70
CA ALA A 66 -6.12 0.84 4.90
C ALA A 66 -5.91 2.29 4.41
N PRO A 67 -6.53 2.68 3.29
CA PRO A 67 -6.61 4.09 2.89
C PRO A 67 -7.46 4.89 3.89
N SER A 68 -7.26 6.21 3.91
CA SER A 68 -8.04 7.12 4.77
C SER A 68 -9.55 6.89 4.60
N LYS A 69 -10.28 6.93 5.71
CA LYS A 69 -11.73 6.68 5.85
C LYS A 69 -12.14 5.21 5.67
N LYS A 70 -11.18 4.27 5.70
CA LYS A 70 -11.41 2.83 5.72
C LYS A 70 -10.61 2.19 6.85
N ALA A 71 -11.02 1.00 7.26
CA ALA A 71 -10.26 0.14 8.15
C ALA A 71 -9.92 -1.18 7.48
N CYS A 72 -8.86 -1.84 7.95
CA CYS A 72 -8.42 -3.12 7.41
C CYS A 72 -8.90 -4.26 8.29
N LYS A 73 -9.73 -5.14 7.71
CA LYS A 73 -10.15 -6.38 8.34
C LYS A 73 -9.24 -7.51 7.88
N CYS A 74 -8.32 -7.91 8.76
CA CYS A 74 -7.52 -9.11 8.55
C CYS A 74 -8.35 -10.37 8.83
N ARG A 75 -8.17 -11.41 8.00
CA ARG A 75 -8.79 -12.71 8.19
C ARG A 75 -7.76 -13.80 7.99
N TYR A 76 -7.59 -14.66 8.99
CA TYR A 76 -6.79 -15.86 8.87
C TYR A 76 -7.48 -16.89 7.96
N LYS A 77 -6.70 -17.53 7.09
CA LYS A 77 -7.13 -18.61 6.20
C LYS A 77 -6.49 -19.91 6.67
N ASP A 78 -7.27 -20.71 7.42
CA ASP A 78 -6.82 -21.93 8.12
C ASP A 78 -6.12 -22.96 7.22
N LEU A 79 -6.55 -23.08 5.96
CA LEU A 79 -6.02 -24.07 5.01
C LEU A 79 -4.60 -23.77 4.53
N MET A 80 -4.17 -22.50 4.57
CA MET A 80 -2.94 -22.04 3.93
C MET A 80 -1.96 -21.38 4.88
N TRP A 81 -2.28 -21.24 6.17
CA TRP A 81 -1.45 -20.48 7.12
C TRP A 81 -1.16 -19.08 6.58
N THR A 82 -2.18 -18.46 5.99
CA THR A 82 -2.08 -17.14 5.35
C THR A 82 -3.10 -16.20 5.96
N CYS A 83 -2.83 -14.91 5.83
CA CYS A 83 -3.77 -13.85 6.17
C CYS A 83 -4.17 -13.11 4.90
N GLU A 84 -5.37 -12.55 4.90
CA GLU A 84 -5.88 -11.70 3.83
C GLU A 84 -6.47 -10.43 4.45
N GLY A 85 -6.15 -9.28 3.84
CA GLY A 85 -6.76 -7.99 4.18
C GLY A 85 -8.00 -7.70 3.32
N SER A 86 -9.02 -7.11 3.94
CA SER A 86 -10.19 -6.58 3.24
C SER A 86 -10.57 -5.20 3.80
N LEU A 87 -10.99 -4.29 2.93
CA LEU A 87 -11.42 -2.96 3.35
C LEU A 87 -12.84 -3.00 3.90
N VAL A 88 -13.02 -2.40 5.07
CA VAL A 88 -14.34 -2.18 5.69
C VAL A 88 -14.53 -0.70 6.01
N ASP A 89 -15.79 -0.29 6.13
CA ASP A 89 -16.11 1.07 6.58
C ASP A 89 -15.74 1.26 8.05
N CYS A 90 -15.29 2.48 8.37
CA CYS A 90 -15.00 2.89 9.74
C CYS A 90 -15.63 4.25 10.03
N HIS A 91 -15.82 4.54 11.31
CA HIS A 91 -16.37 5.82 11.73
C HIS A 91 -15.30 6.91 11.69
N VAL A 92 -15.54 7.98 10.92
CA VAL A 92 -14.56 9.06 10.67
C VAL A 92 -14.17 9.88 11.90
N SER A 93 -14.89 9.72 13.02
CA SER A 93 -14.49 10.32 14.30
C SER A 93 -13.30 9.61 14.96
N LEU A 94 -12.95 8.40 14.50
CA LEU A 94 -11.88 7.60 15.08
C LEU A 94 -10.54 7.96 14.45
N PRO A 95 -9.47 8.22 15.23
CA PRO A 95 -8.17 8.65 14.70
C PRO A 95 -7.60 7.69 13.66
N LYS A 96 -7.71 6.38 13.91
CA LYS A 96 -7.23 5.30 13.02
C LYS A 96 -8.08 5.11 11.77
N CYS A 97 -9.27 5.72 11.70
CA CYS A 97 -10.05 5.77 10.47
C CYS A 97 -9.55 6.90 9.55
N LEU A 98 -9.19 8.05 10.11
CA LEU A 98 -8.67 9.19 9.33
C LEU A 98 -7.22 8.98 8.91
N ASN A 99 -6.40 8.46 9.82
CA ASN A 99 -4.99 8.15 9.60
C ASN A 99 -4.73 6.69 9.99
N PRO A 100 -5.12 5.73 9.14
CA PRO A 100 -4.84 4.32 9.38
C PRO A 100 -3.34 4.06 9.35
N ASP A 101 -2.91 3.13 10.18
CA ASP A 101 -1.55 2.60 10.21
C ASP A 101 -1.58 1.08 10.42
N ALA A 102 -0.40 0.48 10.59
CA ALA A 102 -0.24 -0.95 10.78
C ALA A 102 -0.25 -1.33 12.27
N SER A 103 -1.02 -0.64 13.11
CA SER A 103 -1.07 -0.90 14.55
C SER A 103 -2.17 -1.90 14.91
N LYS A 104 -2.06 -2.54 16.09
CA LYS A 104 -3.10 -3.46 16.58
C LYS A 104 -4.47 -2.77 16.68
N GLU A 105 -4.49 -1.50 17.08
CA GLU A 105 -5.71 -0.70 17.17
C GLU A 105 -6.37 -0.49 15.80
N ALA A 106 -5.58 -0.29 14.73
CA ALA A 106 -6.10 -0.16 13.37
C ALA A 106 -6.71 -1.47 12.85
N CYS A 107 -6.13 -2.62 13.22
CA CYS A 107 -6.70 -3.93 12.93
C CYS A 107 -8.01 -4.18 13.70
N GLN A 108 -8.02 -3.85 14.99
CA GLN A 108 -9.21 -3.99 15.84
C GLN A 108 -10.35 -3.09 15.35
N LEU A 109 -10.03 -1.89 14.84
CA LEU A 109 -11.00 -1.01 14.21
C LEU A 109 -11.68 -1.69 13.01
N GLY A 110 -10.94 -2.48 12.23
CA GLY A 110 -11.47 -3.28 11.13
C GLY A 110 -12.21 -4.55 11.55
N GLN A 111 -12.25 -4.86 12.85
CA GLN A 111 -12.85 -6.08 13.41
C GLN A 111 -12.27 -7.36 12.76
N GLY A 112 -10.95 -7.37 12.54
CA GLY A 112 -10.20 -8.51 12.00
C GLY A 112 -9.63 -9.44 13.07
N ASP A 113 -8.94 -10.48 12.60
CA ASP A 113 -8.01 -11.27 13.41
C ASP A 113 -6.72 -10.45 13.61
N CYS A 114 -6.41 -10.13 14.86
CA CYS A 114 -5.32 -9.23 15.22
C CYS A 114 -4.35 -9.85 16.24
N ASP A 115 -4.30 -11.18 16.36
CA ASP A 115 -3.46 -11.84 17.38
C ASP A 115 -2.17 -12.44 16.81
N GLY A 116 -1.69 -11.87 15.71
CA GLY A 116 -0.29 -11.94 15.27
C GLY A 116 0.57 -10.76 15.75
N TYR A 117 -0.02 -9.76 16.40
CA TYR A 117 0.62 -8.52 16.90
C TYR A 117 1.36 -8.68 18.22
#